data_AF-A0A235ACL9-F1
#
_entry.id   AF-A0A235ACL9-F1
#
_cell.length_a   1.000
_cell.length_b   1.000
_cell.length_c   1.000
_cell.angle_alpha   90.00
_cell.angle_beta   90.00
_cell.angle_gamma   90.00
#
_symmetry.space_group_name_H-M   'P 1'
#
loop_
_entity.id
_entity.type
_entity.pdbx_description
1 polymer ?
#
loop_
_entity_poly.entity_id
_entity_poly.type
_entity_poly.pdbx_seq_one_letter_code
_entity_poly.pdbx_strand_id
1 'polypeptide(L)'
;MYAATNALPASPGAVIGSGAQPRAALRRDRAGDAVFRAPFWASRRARAARRSAPEGAIRPSRIEIRGATVRVAWGWQGWRDRTWQRGHVGFVCSSRTIGDQAGPAQLILVVDKLRDEGAVAAVLSCDAFSPETYAVLTRHLRNFEAIGDAERSSADPLARLSPRLTPHPLSSTRYDE
;
A
#
# COMPACT_ATOMS: atom_id res chain seq x y z
N MET A 1 -5.74 -14.00 -73.80
CA MET A 1 -5.82 -15.20 -72.94
C MET A 1 -5.78 -14.75 -71.50
N TYR A 2 -6.70 -15.29 -70.70
CA TYR A 2 -7.01 -15.05 -69.28
C TYR A 2 -5.77 -15.26 -68.37
N ALA A 3 -5.64 -14.68 -67.17
CA ALA A 3 -6.64 -14.67 -66.11
C ALA A 3 -6.52 -13.48 -65.14
N ALA A 4 -7.70 -13.06 -64.68
CA ALA A 4 -7.95 -12.24 -63.52
C ALA A 4 -7.66 -13.01 -62.22
N THR A 5 -7.34 -12.30 -61.14
CA THR A 5 -7.76 -12.71 -59.80
C THR A 5 -8.21 -11.48 -59.02
N ASN A 6 -9.49 -11.50 -58.69
CA ASN A 6 -10.21 -10.52 -57.89
C ASN A 6 -9.75 -10.54 -56.43
N ALA A 7 -9.67 -9.36 -55.79
CA ALA A 7 -10.27 -9.10 -54.48
C ALA A 7 -10.23 -7.59 -54.15
N LEU A 8 -11.39 -6.95 -54.13
CA LEU A 8 -11.71 -5.69 -53.44
C LEU A 8 -12.42 -6.05 -52.09
N PRO A 9 -12.92 -5.10 -51.27
CA PRO A 9 -12.25 -4.04 -50.51
C PRO A 9 -12.72 -4.02 -49.02
N ALA A 10 -11.97 -3.43 -48.07
CA ALA A 10 -12.54 -3.01 -46.77
C ALA A 10 -11.63 -2.04 -45.98
N SER A 11 -11.92 -0.75 -46.10
CA SER A 11 -12.24 0.24 -45.04
C SER A 11 -11.55 0.26 -43.64
N PRO A 12 -11.57 1.44 -42.97
CA PRO A 12 -10.51 1.95 -42.11
C PRO A 12 -10.66 1.55 -40.64
N GLY A 13 -9.53 1.23 -39.99
CA GLY A 13 -9.46 0.94 -38.56
C GLY A 13 -8.56 1.93 -37.84
N ALA A 14 -9.18 2.83 -37.09
CA ALA A 14 -8.55 3.81 -36.23
C ALA A 14 -7.53 3.19 -35.25
N VAL A 15 -6.29 3.67 -35.27
CA VAL A 15 -5.49 3.73 -34.04
C VAL A 15 -5.75 5.09 -33.42
N ILE A 16 -6.76 5.08 -32.55
CA ILE A 16 -7.07 6.15 -31.62
C ILE A 16 -5.81 6.39 -30.79
N GLY A 17 -5.15 7.53 -31.03
CA GLY A 17 -4.21 8.12 -30.07
C GLY A 17 -4.98 8.56 -28.83
N SER A 18 -5.27 7.61 -27.94
CA SER A 18 -5.78 7.82 -26.58
C SER A 18 -4.70 7.34 -25.62
N GLY A 19 -4.17 8.13 -24.71
CA GLY A 19 -4.38 9.53 -24.45
C GLY A 19 -3.15 10.06 -23.73
N ALA A 20 -2.91 11.35 -23.89
CA ALA A 20 -2.07 12.08 -22.96
C ALA A 20 -2.57 11.80 -21.55
N GLN A 21 -1.85 10.96 -20.79
CA GLN A 21 -2.01 10.95 -19.34
C GLN A 21 -1.79 12.39 -18.89
N PRO A 22 -2.77 13.02 -18.22
CA PRO A 22 -2.62 14.42 -17.86
C PRO A 22 -1.42 14.52 -16.92
N ARG A 23 -0.44 15.36 -17.26
CA ARG A 23 0.72 15.70 -16.40
C ARG A 23 0.34 16.07 -14.97
N ALA A 24 -0.93 16.40 -14.72
CA ALA A 24 -1.51 16.61 -13.40
C ALA A 24 -1.60 15.33 -12.53
N ALA A 25 -1.80 14.15 -13.13
CA ALA A 25 -1.78 12.86 -12.43
C ALA A 25 -0.35 12.51 -11.95
N LEU A 26 0.64 12.70 -12.83
CA LEU A 26 2.06 12.52 -12.50
C LEU A 26 2.58 13.48 -11.41
N ARG A 27 1.99 14.68 -11.27
CA ARG A 27 2.38 15.63 -10.22
C ARG A 27 1.75 15.34 -8.86
N ARG A 28 0.59 14.69 -8.80
CA ARG A 28 -0.02 14.27 -7.52
C ARG A 28 0.72 13.08 -6.88
N ASP A 29 1.36 12.22 -7.67
CA ASP A 29 2.08 11.05 -7.15
C ASP A 29 3.38 11.40 -6.38
N ARG A 30 4.02 12.55 -6.66
CA ARG A 30 5.26 12.93 -5.94
C ARG A 30 5.05 13.26 -4.46
N ALA A 31 3.83 13.62 -4.04
CA ALA A 31 3.54 13.99 -2.66
C ALA A 31 3.43 12.78 -1.71
N GLY A 32 3.55 11.55 -2.23
CA GLY A 32 3.49 10.30 -1.45
C GLY A 32 4.80 9.52 -1.37
N ASP A 33 5.83 9.93 -2.12
CA ASP A 33 7.09 9.20 -2.18
C ASP A 33 7.91 9.39 -0.91
N ALA A 34 8.29 8.30 -0.26
CA ALA A 34 9.09 8.32 0.96
C ALA A 34 10.11 7.18 0.98
N VAL A 35 11.31 7.47 1.49
CA VAL A 35 12.39 6.49 1.63
C VAL A 35 12.93 6.51 3.05
N PHE A 36 12.84 5.36 3.70
CA PHE A 36 13.30 5.14 5.07
C PHE A 36 14.52 4.21 5.02
N ARG A 37 15.61 4.61 5.68
CA ARG A 37 16.85 3.82 5.73
C ARG A 37 17.23 3.54 7.17
N ALA A 38 17.53 2.28 7.47
CA ALA A 38 18.14 1.92 8.73
C ALA A 38 19.60 2.42 8.76
N PRO A 39 20.09 2.92 9.91
CA PRO A 39 21.49 3.31 10.04
C PRO A 39 22.41 2.11 9.84
N PHE A 40 23.57 2.34 9.20
CA PHE A 40 24.51 1.27 8.81
C PHE A 40 24.98 0.41 10.00
N TRP A 41 25.09 1.00 11.20
CA TRP A 41 25.51 0.34 12.43
C TRP A 41 24.40 -0.48 13.11
N ALA A 42 23.14 -0.26 12.74
CA ALA A 42 22.02 -1.07 13.24
C ALA A 42 22.13 -2.52 12.77
N SER A 43 22.77 -2.78 11.62
CA SER A 43 23.11 -4.15 11.18
C SER A 43 24.06 -4.88 12.14
N ARG A 44 24.92 -4.15 12.86
CA ARG A 44 25.86 -4.68 13.86
C ARG A 44 25.15 -4.96 15.20
N ARG A 45 24.27 -4.05 15.66
CA ARG A 45 23.42 -4.27 16.87
C ARG A 45 22.30 -5.28 16.65
N ALA A 46 21.77 -5.42 15.44
CA ALA A 46 20.72 -6.40 15.10
C ALA A 46 21.16 -7.85 15.35
N ARG A 47 22.47 -8.13 15.33
CA ARG A 47 23.03 -9.44 15.69
C ARG A 47 22.89 -9.72 17.19
N ALA A 48 22.97 -8.69 18.05
CA ALA A 48 22.73 -8.78 19.50
C ALA A 48 21.24 -8.70 19.86
N ALA A 49 20.45 -7.92 19.12
CA ALA A 49 19.00 -7.78 19.28
C ALA A 49 18.16 -8.93 18.67
N ARG A 50 18.80 -10.08 18.35
CA ARG A 50 18.12 -11.27 17.81
C ARG A 50 17.03 -11.81 18.72
N ARG A 51 17.02 -11.44 20.00
CA ARG A 51 16.04 -11.90 20.99
C ARG A 51 14.67 -11.22 20.90
N SER A 52 14.55 -10.07 20.22
CA SER A 52 13.34 -9.23 20.31
C SER A 52 12.38 -9.35 19.11
N ALA A 53 12.81 -9.94 17.99
CA ALA A 53 11.97 -10.06 16.80
C ALA A 53 11.40 -11.48 16.68
N PRO A 54 10.13 -11.64 16.25
CA PRO A 54 9.56 -12.94 15.96
C PRO A 54 10.40 -13.73 14.96
N GLU A 55 10.36 -15.06 15.05
CA GLU A 55 10.99 -15.94 14.08
C GLU A 55 10.46 -15.63 12.66
N GLY A 56 11.36 -15.60 11.68
CA GLY A 56 11.01 -15.28 10.30
C GLY A 56 10.76 -13.79 9.99
N ALA A 57 10.84 -12.90 10.99
CA ALA A 57 10.66 -11.46 10.74
C ALA A 57 11.75 -10.89 9.82
N ILE A 58 11.30 -10.15 8.79
CA ILE A 58 12.17 -9.39 7.90
C ILE A 58 12.70 -8.20 8.69
N ARG A 59 14.01 -7.98 8.67
CA ARG A 59 14.65 -6.79 9.26
C ARG A 59 15.06 -5.83 8.15
N PRO A 60 14.25 -4.80 7.85
CA PRO A 60 14.48 -3.94 6.71
C PRO A 60 15.76 -3.12 6.89
N SER A 61 16.60 -3.07 5.85
CA SER A 61 17.64 -2.05 5.74
C SER A 61 17.10 -0.78 5.07
N ARG A 62 16.07 -0.93 4.24
CA ARG A 62 15.41 0.16 3.53
C ARG A 62 13.95 -0.16 3.26
N ILE A 63 13.09 0.83 3.40
CA ILE A 63 11.68 0.78 3.00
C ILE A 63 11.42 1.98 2.09
N GLU A 64 10.81 1.73 0.94
CA GLU A 64 10.44 2.74 -0.03
C GLU A 64 8.95 2.67 -0.30
N ILE A 65 8.28 3.81 -0.20
CA ILE A 65 6.89 3.98 -0.59
C ILE A 65 6.95 4.89 -1.82
N ARG A 66 6.55 4.37 -2.98
CA ARG A 66 6.60 5.12 -4.24
C ARG A 66 5.34 4.90 -5.04
N GLY A 67 4.60 5.96 -5.33
CA GLY A 67 3.30 5.88 -6.00
C GLY A 67 2.40 4.80 -5.40
N ALA A 68 2.11 3.74 -6.19
CA ALA A 68 1.27 2.61 -5.79
C ALA A 68 2.05 1.42 -5.21
N THR A 69 3.33 1.58 -4.84
CA THR A 69 4.18 0.47 -4.35
C THR A 69 4.80 0.73 -3.00
N VAL A 70 4.95 -0.34 -2.21
CA VAL A 70 5.85 -0.40 -1.06
C VAL A 70 6.91 -1.46 -1.35
N ARG A 71 8.18 -1.04 -1.41
CA ARG A 71 9.34 -1.92 -1.57
C ARG A 71 10.12 -1.98 -0.26
N VAL A 72 10.39 -3.19 0.20
CA VAL A 72 11.22 -3.45 1.38
C VAL A 72 12.45 -4.22 0.95
N ALA A 73 13.63 -3.71 1.30
CA ALA A 73 14.90 -4.37 1.05
C ALA A 73 15.57 -4.77 2.39
N TRP A 74 16.23 -5.93 2.41
CA TRP A 74 16.92 -6.45 3.60
C TRP A 74 18.13 -7.33 3.26
N GLY A 75 18.86 -7.71 4.31
CA GLY A 75 20.08 -8.49 4.21
C GLY A 75 21.30 -7.68 3.76
N TRP A 76 22.44 -8.34 3.55
CA TRP A 76 23.70 -7.68 3.18
C TRP A 76 23.52 -6.81 1.92
N GLN A 77 23.74 -5.50 2.07
CA GLN A 77 23.55 -4.48 1.03
C GLN A 77 22.18 -4.50 0.31
N GLY A 78 21.13 -5.07 0.90
CA GLY A 78 19.80 -5.10 0.28
C GLY A 78 19.65 -6.11 -0.88
N TRP A 79 20.46 -7.17 -0.90
CA TRP A 79 20.36 -8.27 -1.87
C TRP A 79 19.00 -8.99 -1.92
N ARG A 80 18.18 -8.86 -0.88
CA ARG A 80 16.80 -9.34 -0.87
C ARG A 80 15.85 -8.17 -0.87
N ASP A 81 14.80 -8.27 -1.66
CA ASP A 81 13.71 -7.34 -1.63
C ASP A 81 12.35 -8.01 -1.86
N ARG A 82 11.31 -7.27 -1.49
CA ARG A 82 9.91 -7.64 -1.69
C ARG A 82 9.14 -6.36 -1.93
N THR A 83 8.22 -6.43 -2.88
CA THR A 83 7.38 -5.29 -3.27
C THR A 83 5.93 -5.68 -3.16
N TRP A 84 5.14 -4.78 -2.59
CA TRP A 84 3.69 -4.90 -2.52
C TRP A 84 3.01 -3.74 -3.24
N GLN A 85 1.84 -4.03 -3.80
CA GLN A 85 1.02 -3.07 -4.52
C GLN A 85 -0.06 -2.49 -3.59
N ARG A 86 -0.41 -1.24 -3.87
CA ARG A 86 -1.48 -0.52 -3.19
C ARG A 86 -2.80 -1.25 -3.41
N GLY A 87 -3.61 -1.31 -2.37
CA GLY A 87 -4.87 -2.05 -2.41
C GLY A 87 -4.72 -3.57 -2.45
N HIS A 88 -3.51 -4.14 -2.37
CA HIS A 88 -3.33 -5.60 -2.24
C HIS A 88 -2.91 -5.99 -0.83
N VAL A 89 -2.41 -5.03 -0.03
CA VAL A 89 -1.94 -5.27 1.33
C VAL A 89 -2.44 -4.19 2.31
N GLY A 90 -2.52 -4.56 3.59
CA GLY A 90 -2.72 -3.66 4.72
C GLY A 90 -1.57 -3.71 5.72
N PHE A 91 -1.52 -2.74 6.63
CA PHE A 91 -0.41 -2.61 7.59
C PHE A 91 -0.91 -2.47 9.03
N VAL A 92 -0.58 -3.45 9.87
CA VAL A 92 -0.79 -3.34 11.32
C VAL A 92 0.53 -2.93 11.97
N CYS A 93 0.61 -1.68 12.40
CA CYS A 93 1.81 -1.12 13.03
C CYS A 93 1.71 -1.21 14.56
N SER A 94 2.75 -1.74 15.21
CA SER A 94 2.82 -1.93 16.65
C SER A 94 4.15 -1.43 17.21
N SER A 95 4.09 -0.61 18.26
CA SER A 95 5.23 -0.31 19.12
C SER A 95 4.93 -0.88 20.52
N ARG A 96 5.34 -2.12 20.77
CA ARG A 96 5.22 -2.74 22.11
C ARG A 96 6.57 -2.80 22.79
N THR A 97 6.68 -2.35 24.03
CA THR A 97 7.77 -2.71 24.94
C THR A 97 7.73 -4.21 25.19
N ILE A 98 8.78 -4.94 24.76
CA ILE A 98 8.92 -6.38 25.06
C ILE A 98 9.77 -6.46 26.34
N GLY A 99 9.11 -6.34 27.49
CA GLY A 99 9.70 -6.51 28.83
C GLY A 99 10.45 -5.29 29.40
N ASP A 100 10.73 -5.33 30.70
CA ASP A 100 11.29 -4.22 31.50
C ASP A 100 12.76 -3.87 31.19
N GLN A 101 13.41 -4.60 30.28
CA GLN A 101 14.84 -4.45 29.98
C GLN A 101 15.16 -4.20 28.50
N ALA A 102 14.16 -4.24 27.61
CA ALA A 102 14.35 -4.04 26.17
C ALA A 102 13.37 -2.98 25.66
N GLY A 103 13.90 -1.95 24.99
CA GLY A 103 13.09 -0.89 24.39
C GLY A 103 11.99 -1.42 23.45
N PRO A 104 11.03 -0.57 23.04
CA PRO A 104 9.88 -0.98 22.26
C PRO A 104 10.29 -1.67 20.95
N ALA A 105 9.82 -2.90 20.75
CA ALA A 105 9.89 -3.58 19.47
C ALA A 105 8.95 -2.87 18.50
N GLN A 106 9.51 -2.40 17.40
CA GLN A 106 8.81 -1.68 16.35
C GLN A 106 8.46 -2.68 15.26
N LEU A 107 7.23 -3.19 15.28
CA LEU A 107 6.79 -4.24 14.38
C LEU A 107 5.76 -3.72 13.39
N ILE A 108 5.80 -4.23 12.16
CA ILE A 108 4.77 -3.99 11.15
C ILE A 108 4.35 -5.34 10.58
N LEU A 109 3.09 -5.69 10.72
CA LEU A 109 2.50 -6.84 10.04
C LEU A 109 1.98 -6.38 8.68
N VAL A 110 2.42 -7.04 7.62
CA VAL A 110 1.90 -6.87 6.27
C VAL A 110 0.83 -7.93 6.07
N VAL A 111 -0.40 -7.49 5.84
CA VAL A 111 -1.58 -8.36 5.71
C VAL A 111 -1.97 -8.43 4.25
N ASP A 112 -2.13 -9.64 3.70
CA ASP A 112 -2.67 -9.85 2.36
C ASP A 112 -4.18 -9.54 2.38
N LYS A 113 -4.65 -8.73 1.42
CA LYS A 113 -6.06 -8.37 1.27
C LYS A 113 -6.75 -9.09 0.10
N LEU A 114 -6.04 -9.92 -0.67
CA LEU A 114 -6.57 -10.56 -1.88
C LEU A 114 -6.89 -12.05 -1.74
N ARG A 115 -6.13 -12.77 -0.90
CA ARG A 115 -6.22 -14.25 -0.85
C ARG A 115 -7.08 -14.76 0.29
N ASP A 116 -6.80 -14.29 1.50
CA ASP A 116 -7.53 -14.56 2.72
C ASP A 116 -7.52 -13.26 3.52
N GLU A 117 -8.68 -12.63 3.72
CA GLU A 117 -8.76 -11.40 4.52
C GLU A 117 -8.14 -11.64 5.90
N GLY A 118 -6.99 -10.99 6.15
CA GLY A 118 -6.30 -11.09 7.43
C GLY A 118 -5.07 -12.00 7.46
N ALA A 119 -4.74 -12.72 6.38
CA ALA A 119 -3.52 -13.53 6.34
C ALA A 119 -2.25 -12.65 6.39
N VAL A 120 -1.33 -12.98 7.29
CA VAL A 120 -0.06 -12.24 7.43
C VAL A 120 0.92 -12.67 6.33
N ALA A 121 1.15 -11.77 5.36
CA ALA A 121 2.09 -11.98 4.25
C ALA A 121 3.56 -11.80 4.66
N ALA A 122 3.83 -10.93 5.64
CA ALA A 122 5.15 -10.72 6.21
C ALA A 122 5.08 -10.02 7.57
N VAL A 123 6.14 -10.19 8.37
CA VAL A 123 6.39 -9.42 9.59
C VAL A 123 7.67 -8.62 9.40
N LEU A 124 7.62 -7.31 9.60
CA LEU A 124 8.78 -6.42 9.55
C LEU A 124 9.20 -6.02 10.96
N SER A 125 10.44 -6.30 11.35
CA SER A 125 11.08 -5.79 12.56
C SER A 125 11.88 -4.54 12.22
N CYS A 126 11.34 -3.40 12.63
CA CYS A 126 11.83 -2.05 12.37
C CYS A 126 12.67 -1.50 13.53
N ASP A 127 13.17 -2.33 14.44
CA ASP A 127 13.93 -1.92 15.64
C ASP A 127 15.22 -1.12 15.34
N ALA A 128 15.66 -1.13 14.08
CA ALA A 128 16.79 -0.36 13.60
C ALA A 128 16.45 1.11 13.31
N PHE A 129 15.17 1.44 13.11
CA PHE A 129 14.71 2.80 12.86
C PHE A 129 14.56 3.55 14.19
N SER A 130 14.80 4.86 14.18
CA SER A 130 14.46 5.67 15.36
C SER A 130 12.94 5.70 15.58
N PRO A 131 12.45 5.91 16.81
CA PRO A 131 11.03 6.09 17.07
C PRO A 131 10.34 7.13 16.18
N GLU A 132 11.02 8.24 15.90
CA GLU A 132 10.52 9.32 15.03
C GLU A 132 10.40 8.83 13.58
N THR A 133 11.44 8.14 13.09
CA THR A 133 11.45 7.57 11.75
C THR A 133 10.34 6.54 11.58
N TYR A 134 10.14 5.70 12.61
CA TYR A 134 9.07 4.72 12.64
C TYR A 134 7.69 5.39 12.65
N ALA A 135 7.47 6.41 13.48
CA ALA A 135 6.22 7.16 13.49
C ALA A 135 5.88 7.76 12.12
N VAL A 136 6.86 8.38 11.45
CA VAL A 136 6.68 8.91 10.09
C VAL A 136 6.36 7.79 9.11
N LEU A 137 7.10 6.67 9.14
CA LEU A 137 6.83 5.49 8.31
C LEU A 137 5.39 4.98 8.49
N THR A 138 4.92 4.81 9.72
CA THR A 138 3.55 4.33 9.98
C THR A 138 2.49 5.26 9.40
N ARG A 139 2.71 6.59 9.45
CA ARG A 139 1.81 7.57 8.83
C ARG A 139 1.76 7.39 7.31
N HIS A 140 2.91 7.22 6.65
CA HIS A 140 2.94 6.99 5.21
C HIS A 140 2.27 5.66 4.80
N LEU A 141 2.47 4.60 5.58
CA LEU A 141 1.81 3.30 5.32
C LEU A 141 0.30 3.37 5.50
N ARG A 142 -0.20 4.09 6.52
CA ARG A 142 -1.64 4.33 6.71
C ARG A 142 -2.23 5.12 5.55
N ASN A 143 -1.54 6.16 5.08
CA ASN A 143 -1.98 6.92 3.90
C ASN A 143 -2.00 6.04 2.65
N PHE A 144 -0.97 5.21 2.46
CA PHE A 144 -0.89 4.28 1.34
C PHE A 144 -2.06 3.29 1.34
N GLU A 145 -2.40 2.75 2.51
CA GLU A 145 -3.53 1.84 2.69
C GLU A 145 -4.87 2.55 2.43
N ALA A 146 -5.09 3.73 3.01
CA ALA A 146 -6.32 4.50 2.83
C ALA A 146 -6.59 4.85 1.37
N ILE A 147 -5.54 5.20 0.61
CA ILE A 147 -5.67 5.45 -0.85
C ILE A 147 -6.06 4.15 -1.56
N GLY A 148 -5.43 3.02 -1.23
CA GLY A 148 -5.77 1.72 -1.84
C GLY A 148 -7.16 1.21 -1.50
N ASP A 149 -7.67 1.53 -0.32
CA ASP A 149 -9.05 1.22 0.08
C ASP A 149 -10.05 2.07 -0.70
N ALA A 150 -9.78 3.37 -0.85
CA ALA A 150 -10.61 4.28 -1.65
C ALA A 150 -10.64 3.89 -3.14
N GLU A 151 -9.49 3.52 -3.72
CA GLU A 151 -9.39 3.08 -5.11
C GLU A 151 -10.23 1.83 -5.37
N ARG A 152 -10.17 0.83 -4.49
CA ARG A 152 -10.98 -0.39 -4.60
C ARG A 152 -12.46 -0.12 -4.42
N SER A 153 -12.85 0.70 -3.45
CA SER A 153 -14.25 1.09 -3.25
C SER A 153 -14.80 1.83 -4.48
N SER A 154 -13.99 2.68 -5.14
CA SER A 154 -14.41 3.35 -6.37
C SER A 154 -14.54 2.40 -7.57
N ALA A 155 -13.73 1.34 -7.60
CA ALA A 155 -13.76 0.33 -8.65
C ALA A 155 -14.94 -0.64 -8.49
N ASP A 156 -15.43 -0.86 -7.27
CA ASP A 156 -16.58 -1.71 -6.97
C ASP A 156 -17.88 -1.14 -7.59
N PRO A 157 -18.52 -1.87 -8.53
CA PRO A 157 -19.81 -1.47 -9.11
C PRO A 157 -20.93 -1.33 -8.07
N LEU A 158 -20.90 -2.10 -6.98
CA LEU A 158 -21.93 -2.09 -5.94
C LEU A 158 -21.80 -0.89 -5.00
N ALA A 159 -20.59 -0.42 -4.73
CA ALA A 159 -20.35 0.80 -3.94
C ALA A 159 -20.90 2.07 -4.65
N ARG A 160 -20.95 2.07 -5.99
CA ARG A 160 -21.57 3.15 -6.78
C ARG A 160 -23.10 3.13 -6.77
N LEU A 161 -23.70 2.01 -6.38
CA LEU A 161 -25.14 1.79 -6.31
C LEU A 161 -25.73 2.08 -4.92
N SER A 162 -25.01 2.77 -4.02
CA SER A 162 -25.60 3.37 -2.83
C SER A 162 -26.06 4.81 -3.14
N PRO A 163 -27.27 5.04 -3.69
CA PRO A 163 -27.84 6.36 -3.68
C PRO A 163 -28.22 6.68 -2.23
N ARG A 164 -27.74 7.83 -1.78
CA ARG A 164 -28.23 8.62 -0.64
C ARG A 164 -29.52 8.04 -0.02
N LEU A 165 -29.37 7.34 1.11
CA LEU A 165 -30.42 7.31 2.13
C LEU A 165 -30.54 8.73 2.66
N THR A 166 -31.30 9.56 1.95
CA THR A 166 -31.80 10.84 2.47
C THR A 166 -32.60 10.54 3.73
N PRO A 167 -32.25 11.10 4.91
CA PRO A 167 -33.14 11.05 6.04
C PRO A 167 -34.36 11.90 5.68
N HIS A 168 -35.52 11.25 5.55
CA HIS A 168 -36.79 11.97 5.53
C HIS A 168 -36.98 12.63 6.91
N PRO A 169 -37.11 13.96 7.01
CA PRO A 169 -37.66 14.56 8.21
C PRO A 169 -39.17 14.24 8.20
N LEU A 170 -39.61 13.27 9.01
CA LEU A 170 -41.02 13.17 9.34
C LEU A 170 -41.34 14.27 10.34
N SER A 171 -41.98 15.29 9.80
CA SER A 171 -42.58 16.41 10.48
C SER A 171 -43.41 16.00 11.68
N SER A 172 -43.22 16.77 12.75
CA SER A 172 -44.14 17.03 13.84
C SER A 172 -45.61 16.85 13.46
N THR A 173 -46.31 15.97 14.17
CA THR A 173 -47.74 16.13 14.44
C THR A 173 -47.91 16.30 15.93
N ARG A 174 -48.28 17.53 16.31
CA ARG A 174 -48.84 17.91 17.60
C ARG A 174 -49.94 16.91 18.00
N TYR A 175 -49.93 16.49 19.26
CA TYR A 175 -51.15 16.16 19.97
C TYR A 175 -51.32 17.21 21.07
N ASP A 176 -52.30 18.08 20.85
CA ASP A 176 -53.00 18.80 21.92
C ASP A 176 -53.91 17.78 22.61
N GLU A 177 -53.73 17.60 23.92
CA GLU A 177 -54.80 17.43 24.91
C GLU A 177 -54.28 17.78 26.31
#